data_AF-A0A6N7GRS5-F1
#
_entry.id   AF-A0A6N7GRS5-F1
#
_cell.length_a   1.000
_cell.length_b   1.000
_cell.length_c   1.000
_cell.angle_alpha   90.00
_cell.angle_beta   90.00
_cell.angle_gamma   90.00
#
_symmetry.space_group_name_H-M   'P 1'
#
loop_
_entity.id
_entity.type
_entity.pdbx_description
1 polymer ?
#
loop_
_entity_poly.entity_id
_entity_poly.type
_entity_poly.pdbx_seq_one_letter_code
_entity_poly.pdbx_strand_id
1 'polypeptide(L)'
;MTDTTQAQRPPDRQEDVRAKIRDDLIRRLFAVAISVGAATTIAQMNWVQSGRWPCMAEWQQQLILVAAMTATVLSWDGYLFSIADRPLRIFWRFAIDILLVFIYMVLLMTSKLLVWWLFIHALIFTLYAIWDFLTVYDWLPKYYYRTPEGTSQTIRGVYIGGLRNSPDVSRGPIITIVWGLYFWALYFLNDWMPYWFNVSGLRDRIIGTTLFVVLGLYFYRSDKIKRYSMCRRLGWVAVLLGAYAASFLKWIPTDQTLWNLVGSHIGSASCGP
;
A
#
# COMPACT_ATOMS: atom_id res chain seq x y z
N MET A 1 5.32 36.95 -13.64
CA MET A 1 5.19 37.08 -12.18
C MET A 1 3.70 37.12 -11.87
N THR A 2 3.10 35.95 -11.69
CA THR A 2 1.68 35.81 -11.34
C THR A 2 1.60 35.73 -9.81
N ASP A 3 1.16 36.83 -9.22
CA ASP A 3 0.87 36.97 -7.80
C ASP A 3 -0.22 35.94 -7.41
N THR A 4 0.22 34.81 -6.88
CA THR A 4 -0.63 33.73 -6.37
C THR A 4 -0.69 33.83 -4.85
N THR A 5 -1.04 35.01 -4.37
CA THR A 5 -1.57 35.17 -3.03
C THR A 5 -2.97 34.56 -3.03
N GLN A 6 -3.06 33.22 -2.96
CA GLN A 6 -4.31 32.51 -2.66
C GLN A 6 -4.68 32.85 -1.21
N ALA A 7 -5.30 34.02 -1.03
CA ALA A 7 -6.11 34.28 0.14
C ALA A 7 -7.07 33.09 0.28
N GLN A 8 -6.99 32.39 1.41
CA GLN A 8 -7.89 31.29 1.73
C GLN A 8 -9.32 31.81 1.59
N ARG A 9 -9.97 31.48 0.47
CA ARG A 9 -11.38 31.76 0.25
C ARG A 9 -12.11 31.13 1.43
N PRO A 10 -12.95 31.87 2.17
CA PRO A 10 -13.73 31.27 3.23
C PRO A 10 -14.46 30.05 2.65
N PRO A 11 -14.47 28.91 3.37
CA PRO A 11 -15.03 27.68 2.85
C PRO A 11 -16.44 27.94 2.32
N ASP A 12 -16.64 27.73 1.01
CA ASP A 12 -17.98 27.75 0.46
C ASP A 12 -18.73 26.59 1.11
N ARG A 13 -19.79 26.91 1.85
CA ARG A 13 -20.64 25.94 2.56
C ARG A 13 -21.08 24.82 1.60
N GLN A 14 -21.25 25.11 0.30
CA GLN A 14 -21.59 24.09 -0.70
C GLN A 14 -20.45 23.10 -0.98
N GLU A 15 -19.21 23.56 -1.02
CA GLU A 15 -18.04 22.69 -1.25
C GLU A 15 -17.82 21.73 -0.08
N ASP A 16 -17.99 22.20 1.15
CA ASP A 16 -17.87 21.36 2.35
C ASP A 16 -18.99 20.31 2.43
N VAL A 17 -20.22 20.66 2.01
CA VAL A 17 -21.32 19.68 1.91
C VAL A 17 -20.99 18.61 0.85
N ARG A 18 -20.50 19.01 -0.34
CA ARG A 18 -20.09 18.05 -1.38
C ARG A 18 -18.95 17.15 -0.92
N ALA A 19 -17.95 17.69 -0.21
CA ALA A 19 -16.85 16.91 0.33
C ALA A 19 -17.32 15.87 1.34
N LYS A 20 -18.28 16.20 2.20
CA LYS A 20 -18.90 15.25 3.16
C LYS A 20 -19.68 14.13 2.45
N ILE A 21 -20.45 14.46 1.42
CA ILE A 21 -21.18 13.45 0.63
C ILE A 21 -20.20 12.50 -0.05
N ARG A 22 -19.10 13.03 -0.61
CA ARG A 22 -18.04 12.23 -1.22
C ARG A 22 -17.37 11.30 -0.20
N ASP A 23 -17.01 11.80 0.99
CA ASP A 23 -16.46 11.01 2.09
C ASP A 23 -17.40 9.86 2.49
N ASP A 24 -18.69 10.15 2.71
CA ASP A 24 -19.69 9.11 3.06
C ASP A 24 -19.82 8.03 1.97
N LEU A 25 -19.78 8.42 0.70
CA LEU A 25 -19.81 7.45 -0.40
C LEU A 25 -18.57 6.54 -0.39
N ILE A 26 -17.36 7.10 -0.27
CA ILE A 26 -16.13 6.30 -0.19
C ILE A 26 -16.17 5.38 1.03
N ARG A 27 -16.73 5.86 2.16
CA ARG A 27 -16.94 5.09 3.39
C ARG A 27 -17.82 3.84 3.20
N ARG A 28 -18.79 3.91 2.31
CA ARG A 28 -19.65 2.77 1.99
C ARG A 28 -18.99 1.85 0.97
N LEU A 29 -18.36 2.43 -0.04
CA LEU A 29 -17.74 1.68 -1.14
C LEU A 29 -16.62 0.75 -0.67
N PHE A 30 -15.75 1.20 0.22
CA PHE A 30 -14.69 0.36 0.80
C PHE A 30 -15.26 -0.74 1.71
N ALA A 31 -16.30 -0.45 2.52
CA ALA A 31 -16.94 -1.48 3.34
C ALA A 31 -17.54 -2.59 2.46
N VAL A 32 -18.17 -2.20 1.35
CA VAL A 32 -18.64 -3.13 0.32
C VAL A 32 -17.48 -3.87 -0.33
N ALA A 33 -16.41 -3.19 -0.75
CA ALA A 33 -15.26 -3.81 -1.41
C ALA A 33 -14.55 -4.83 -0.51
N ILE A 34 -14.37 -4.54 0.78
CA ILE A 34 -13.80 -5.49 1.76
C ILE A 34 -14.74 -6.69 1.91
N SER A 35 -16.03 -6.44 2.17
CA SER A 35 -17.00 -7.50 2.45
C SER A 35 -17.19 -8.41 1.24
N VAL A 36 -17.49 -7.83 0.08
CA VAL A 36 -17.71 -8.57 -1.17
C VAL A 36 -16.41 -9.20 -1.65
N GLY A 37 -15.30 -8.47 -1.68
CA GLY A 37 -14.01 -8.97 -2.18
C GLY A 37 -13.49 -10.14 -1.36
N ALA A 38 -13.47 -10.02 -0.02
CA ALA A 38 -13.01 -11.09 0.85
C ALA A 38 -13.99 -12.28 0.87
N ALA A 39 -15.29 -12.04 1.06
CA ALA A 39 -16.28 -13.12 1.13
C ALA A 39 -16.35 -13.90 -0.18
N THR A 40 -16.36 -13.22 -1.33
CA THR A 40 -16.37 -13.88 -2.65
C THR A 40 -15.13 -14.74 -2.82
N THR A 41 -13.96 -14.23 -2.44
CA THR A 41 -12.70 -14.97 -2.57
C THR A 41 -12.69 -16.21 -1.68
N ILE A 42 -13.10 -16.09 -0.42
CA ILE A 42 -13.16 -17.21 0.54
C ILE A 42 -14.17 -18.26 0.06
N ALA A 43 -15.37 -17.85 -0.34
CA ALA A 43 -16.41 -18.76 -0.83
C ALA A 43 -16.02 -19.50 -2.13
N GLN A 44 -15.10 -18.94 -2.91
CA GLN A 44 -14.57 -19.55 -4.13
C GLN A 44 -13.33 -20.44 -3.89
N MET A 45 -12.83 -20.56 -2.65
CA MET A 45 -11.72 -21.48 -2.38
C MET A 45 -12.22 -22.92 -2.36
N ASN A 46 -11.53 -23.81 -3.09
CA ASN A 46 -11.97 -25.20 -3.26
C ASN A 46 -12.11 -25.93 -1.93
N TRP A 47 -11.17 -25.73 -0.98
CA TRP A 47 -11.25 -26.34 0.35
C TRP A 47 -12.51 -25.95 1.14
N VAL A 48 -13.02 -24.72 0.97
CA VAL A 48 -14.26 -24.26 1.60
C VAL A 48 -15.46 -24.98 0.96
N GLN A 49 -15.49 -25.05 -0.37
CA GLN A 49 -16.57 -25.69 -1.12
C GLN A 49 -16.65 -27.20 -0.88
N SER A 50 -15.51 -27.85 -0.68
CA SER A 50 -15.41 -29.29 -0.44
C SER A 50 -15.38 -29.67 1.04
N GLY A 51 -15.38 -28.70 1.96
CA GLY A 51 -15.36 -28.96 3.41
C GLY A 51 -14.11 -29.71 3.90
N ARG A 52 -12.97 -29.54 3.22
CA ARG A 52 -11.70 -30.20 3.55
C ARG A 52 -10.68 -29.22 4.11
N TRP A 53 -9.58 -29.77 4.64
CA TRP A 53 -8.43 -28.96 5.00
C TRP A 53 -7.73 -28.39 3.75
N PRO A 54 -7.27 -27.13 3.80
CA PRO A 54 -6.51 -26.51 2.71
C PRO A 54 -5.18 -27.22 2.43
N CYS A 55 -4.85 -27.36 1.15
CA CYS A 55 -3.52 -27.79 0.70
C CYS A 55 -2.53 -26.61 0.75
N MET A 56 -1.24 -26.89 0.53
CA MET A 56 -0.18 -25.86 0.49
C MET A 56 -0.51 -24.67 -0.42
N ALA A 57 -0.97 -24.91 -1.65
CA ALA A 57 -1.28 -23.83 -2.59
C ALA A 57 -2.47 -22.96 -2.12
N GLU A 58 -3.45 -23.57 -1.45
CA GLU A 58 -4.59 -22.84 -0.88
C GLU A 58 -4.20 -22.05 0.36
N TRP A 59 -3.27 -22.56 1.17
CA TRP A 59 -2.67 -21.77 2.26
C TRP A 59 -1.91 -20.56 1.73
N GLN A 60 -1.12 -20.72 0.66
CA GLN A 60 -0.45 -19.60 -0.01
C GLN A 60 -1.46 -18.56 -0.51
N GLN A 61 -2.57 -19.00 -1.12
CA GLN A 61 -3.66 -18.11 -1.53
C GLN A 61 -4.29 -17.37 -0.33
N GLN A 62 -4.53 -18.06 0.79
CA GLN A 62 -5.05 -17.45 2.01
C GLN A 62 -4.10 -16.40 2.58
N LEU A 63 -2.80 -16.66 2.59
CA LEU A 63 -1.80 -15.69 3.05
C LEU A 63 -1.81 -14.43 2.17
N ILE A 64 -1.89 -14.57 0.85
CA ILE A 64 -2.04 -13.42 -0.06
C ILE A 64 -3.33 -12.66 0.24
N LEU A 65 -4.44 -13.35 0.48
CA LEU A 65 -5.70 -12.71 0.86
C LEU A 65 -5.57 -11.94 2.18
N VAL A 66 -4.91 -12.49 3.19
CA VAL A 66 -4.64 -11.79 4.46
C VAL A 66 -3.77 -10.55 4.23
N ALA A 67 -2.76 -10.63 3.36
CA ALA A 67 -1.93 -9.49 2.98
C ALA A 67 -2.76 -8.39 2.29
N ALA A 68 -3.61 -8.78 1.34
CA ALA A 68 -4.53 -7.89 0.64
C ALA A 68 -5.52 -7.22 1.60
N MET A 69 -6.13 -7.98 2.51
CA MET A 69 -7.00 -7.44 3.56
C MET A 69 -6.25 -6.45 4.46
N THR A 70 -5.03 -6.79 4.86
CA THR A 70 -4.17 -5.89 5.65
C THR A 70 -3.91 -4.60 4.91
N ALA A 71 -3.57 -4.66 3.61
CA ALA A 71 -3.37 -3.49 2.77
C ALA A 71 -4.63 -2.62 2.70
N THR A 72 -5.80 -3.23 2.48
CA THR A 72 -7.08 -2.52 2.37
C THR A 72 -7.49 -1.88 3.70
N VAL A 73 -7.35 -2.57 4.83
CA VAL A 73 -7.73 -2.06 6.16
C VAL A 73 -6.77 -0.95 6.61
N LEU A 74 -5.46 -1.11 6.43
CA LEU A 74 -4.49 -0.06 6.77
C LEU A 74 -4.63 1.16 5.86
N SER A 75 -4.94 0.94 4.58
CA SER A 75 -5.31 2.01 3.65
C SER A 75 -6.50 2.80 4.15
N TRP A 76 -7.57 2.10 4.51
CA TRP A 76 -8.81 2.68 4.98
C TRP A 76 -8.61 3.53 6.24
N ASP A 77 -7.94 2.99 7.25
CA ASP A 77 -7.61 3.72 8.48
C ASP A 77 -6.77 4.98 8.17
N GLY A 78 -5.82 4.88 7.25
CA GLY A 78 -5.04 6.03 6.78
C GLY A 78 -5.86 7.07 6.04
N TYR A 79 -6.79 6.64 5.20
CA TYR A 79 -7.71 7.47 4.46
C TYR A 79 -8.61 8.28 5.41
N LEU A 80 -9.26 7.61 6.37
CA LEU A 80 -10.13 8.25 7.35
C LEU A 80 -9.42 9.37 8.12
N PHE A 81 -8.19 9.11 8.57
CA PHE A 81 -7.37 10.11 9.23
C PHE A 81 -7.04 11.30 8.31
N SER A 82 -6.69 11.04 7.05
CA SER A 82 -6.29 12.10 6.14
C SER A 82 -7.46 12.99 5.68
N ILE A 83 -8.66 12.44 5.55
CA ILE A 83 -9.84 13.18 5.08
C ILE A 83 -10.43 14.05 6.18
N ALA A 84 -10.33 13.61 7.44
CA ALA A 84 -10.71 14.42 8.59
C ALA A 84 -9.94 15.74 8.66
N ASP A 85 -8.66 15.74 8.28
CA ASP A 85 -7.83 16.95 8.20
C ASP A 85 -7.93 17.66 6.83
N ARG A 86 -8.02 16.92 5.72
CA ARG A 86 -7.97 17.47 4.36
C ARG A 86 -9.16 16.97 3.51
N PRO A 87 -10.32 17.63 3.61
CA PRO A 87 -11.55 17.20 2.94
C PRO A 87 -11.44 17.18 1.40
N LEU A 88 -12.31 16.40 0.75
CA LEU A 88 -12.32 16.15 -0.70
C LEU A 88 -13.00 17.25 -1.52
N ARG A 89 -12.37 18.42 -1.59
CA ARG A 89 -12.89 19.54 -2.38
C ARG A 89 -12.70 19.31 -3.88
N ILE A 90 -11.50 18.89 -4.29
CA ILE A 90 -11.17 18.64 -5.70
C ILE A 90 -11.73 17.29 -6.18
N PHE A 91 -12.34 17.29 -7.36
CA PHE A 91 -12.89 16.10 -7.99
C PHE A 91 -11.86 14.99 -8.27
N TRP A 92 -10.65 15.34 -8.72
CA TRP A 92 -9.61 14.36 -9.05
C TRP A 92 -9.14 13.53 -7.85
N ARG A 93 -9.09 14.10 -6.64
CA ARG A 93 -8.78 13.33 -5.41
C ARG A 93 -9.85 12.28 -5.15
N PHE A 94 -11.12 12.68 -5.29
CA PHE A 94 -12.27 11.77 -5.17
C PHE A 94 -12.28 10.67 -6.25
N ALA A 95 -11.94 10.99 -7.50
CA ALA A 95 -11.85 10.01 -8.57
C ALA A 95 -10.77 8.95 -8.29
N ILE A 96 -9.61 9.36 -7.75
CA ILE A 96 -8.55 8.44 -7.32
C ILE A 96 -9.03 7.55 -6.17
N ASP A 97 -9.77 8.09 -5.20
CA ASP A 97 -10.31 7.28 -4.09
C ASP A 97 -11.27 6.20 -4.59
N ILE A 98 -12.15 6.53 -5.54
CA ILE A 98 -13.03 5.54 -6.20
C ILE A 98 -12.18 4.46 -6.89
N LEU A 99 -11.18 4.88 -7.69
CA LEU A 99 -10.31 3.96 -8.41
C LEU A 99 -9.55 3.03 -7.44
N LEU A 100 -9.04 3.57 -6.33
CA LEU A 100 -8.37 2.80 -5.28
C LEU A 100 -9.29 1.74 -4.67
N VAL A 101 -10.55 2.07 -4.38
CA VAL A 101 -11.53 1.07 -3.89
C VAL A 101 -11.64 -0.10 -4.86
N PHE A 102 -11.82 0.16 -6.15
CA PHE A 102 -11.93 -0.90 -7.16
C PHE A 102 -10.63 -1.71 -7.26
N ILE A 103 -9.47 -1.05 -7.18
CA ILE A 103 -8.18 -1.75 -7.19
C ILE A 103 -8.01 -2.63 -5.95
N TYR A 104 -8.47 -2.21 -4.77
CA TYR A 104 -8.49 -3.07 -3.58
C TYR A 104 -9.42 -4.26 -3.74
N MET A 105 -10.61 -4.06 -4.33
CA MET A 105 -11.51 -5.16 -4.63
C MET A 105 -10.85 -6.17 -5.58
N VAL A 106 -10.19 -5.68 -6.64
CA VAL A 106 -9.39 -6.50 -7.55
C VAL A 106 -8.26 -7.20 -6.80
N LEU A 107 -7.52 -6.51 -5.92
CA LEU A 107 -6.45 -7.11 -5.12
C LEU A 107 -6.95 -8.29 -4.27
N LEU A 108 -8.12 -8.14 -3.64
CA LEU A 108 -8.75 -9.21 -2.85
C LEU A 108 -9.13 -10.41 -3.74
N MET A 109 -9.81 -10.13 -4.86
CA MET A 109 -10.28 -11.16 -5.80
C MET A 109 -9.15 -11.86 -6.57
N THR A 110 -8.03 -11.17 -6.80
CA THR A 110 -6.88 -11.70 -7.53
C THR A 110 -5.88 -12.44 -6.65
N SER A 111 -6.23 -12.75 -5.40
CA SER A 111 -5.39 -13.60 -4.53
C SER A 111 -5.05 -14.96 -5.14
N LYS A 112 -5.89 -15.49 -6.04
CA LYS A 112 -5.63 -16.71 -6.83
C LYS A 112 -4.59 -16.48 -7.96
N LEU A 113 -4.44 -15.23 -8.42
CA LEU A 113 -3.53 -14.84 -9.49
C LEU A 113 -2.19 -14.37 -8.90
N LEU A 114 -1.33 -15.34 -8.62
CA LEU A 114 -0.02 -15.15 -7.98
C LEU A 114 0.90 -14.10 -8.66
N VAL A 115 0.69 -13.81 -9.95
CA VAL A 115 1.53 -12.86 -10.70
C VAL A 115 1.13 -11.40 -10.42
N TRP A 116 -0.16 -11.14 -10.28
CA TRP A 116 -0.67 -9.76 -10.32
C TRP A 116 -0.67 -9.04 -8.97
N TRP A 117 -0.74 -9.77 -7.86
CA TRP A 117 -0.98 -9.15 -6.56
C TRP A 117 0.14 -8.18 -6.12
N LEU A 118 1.43 -8.47 -6.40
CA LEU A 118 2.53 -7.55 -6.11
C LEU A 118 2.48 -6.29 -6.97
N PHE A 119 2.20 -6.46 -8.27
CA PHE A 119 2.01 -5.33 -9.18
C PHE A 119 0.88 -4.42 -8.69
N ILE A 120 -0.24 -5.00 -8.26
CA ILE A 120 -1.37 -4.24 -7.73
C ILE A 120 -0.97 -3.45 -6.47
N HIS A 121 -0.18 -4.02 -5.56
CA HIS A 121 0.37 -3.29 -4.42
C HIS A 121 1.23 -2.09 -4.85
N ALA A 122 2.12 -2.28 -5.83
CA ALA A 122 2.95 -1.20 -6.36
C ALA A 122 2.11 -0.10 -7.05
N LEU A 123 1.06 -0.50 -7.78
CA LEU A 123 0.11 0.40 -8.42
C LEU A 123 -0.68 1.23 -7.39
N ILE A 124 -1.15 0.61 -6.29
CA ILE A 124 -1.81 1.29 -5.18
C ILE A 124 -0.92 2.41 -4.62
N PHE A 125 0.36 2.12 -4.36
CA PHE A 125 1.28 3.14 -3.86
C PHE A 125 1.59 4.24 -4.87
N THR A 126 1.55 3.92 -6.17
CA THR A 126 1.69 4.90 -7.24
C THR A 126 0.50 5.88 -7.22
N LEU A 127 -0.72 5.36 -7.09
CA LEU A 127 -1.91 6.19 -6.94
C LEU A 127 -1.89 7.01 -5.65
N TYR A 128 -1.38 6.48 -4.55
CA TYR A 128 -1.16 7.27 -3.33
C TYR A 128 -0.16 8.41 -3.52
N ALA A 129 0.91 8.21 -4.28
CA ALA A 129 1.86 9.29 -4.56
C ALA A 129 1.21 10.40 -5.38
N ILE A 130 0.38 10.04 -6.37
CA ILE A 130 -0.42 11.00 -7.15
C ILE A 130 -1.45 11.71 -6.26
N TRP A 131 -2.13 10.96 -5.39
CA TRP A 131 -3.10 11.51 -4.44
C TRP A 131 -2.45 12.49 -3.45
N ASP A 132 -1.28 12.15 -2.91
CA ASP A 132 -0.49 13.03 -2.04
C ASP A 132 -0.06 14.30 -2.80
N PHE A 133 0.34 14.19 -4.07
CA PHE A 133 0.69 15.35 -4.90
C PHE A 133 -0.50 16.30 -5.08
N LEU A 134 -1.68 15.77 -5.44
CA LEU A 134 -2.89 16.58 -5.55
C LEU A 134 -3.30 17.20 -4.21
N THR A 135 -3.05 16.49 -3.11
CA THR A 135 -3.34 16.99 -1.77
C THR A 135 -2.39 18.13 -1.38
N VAL A 136 -1.09 18.05 -1.74
CA VAL A 136 -0.13 19.15 -1.56
C VAL A 136 -0.51 20.35 -2.43
N TYR A 137 -0.97 20.13 -3.66
CA TYR A 137 -1.44 21.19 -4.54
C TYR A 137 -2.63 21.97 -3.93
N ASP A 138 -3.60 21.25 -3.37
CA ASP A 138 -4.84 21.81 -2.80
C ASP A 138 -4.63 22.42 -1.39
N TRP A 139 -3.73 21.84 -0.59
CA TRP A 139 -3.53 22.19 0.81
C TRP A 139 -2.10 22.63 1.13
N LEU A 140 -1.43 23.30 0.19
CA LEU A 140 -0.01 23.66 0.30
C LEU A 140 0.37 24.29 1.65
N PRO A 141 -0.38 25.27 2.22
CA PRO A 141 -0.02 25.88 3.50
C PRO A 141 0.01 24.89 4.66
N LYS A 142 -0.81 23.82 4.63
CA LYS A 142 -0.83 22.80 5.69
C LYS A 142 0.42 21.92 5.72
N TYR A 143 1.24 21.94 4.67
CA TYR A 143 2.48 21.17 4.60
C TYR A 143 3.69 21.93 5.16
N TYR A 144 3.54 23.20 5.53
CA TYR A 144 4.55 24.01 6.19
C TYR A 144 4.14 24.28 7.65
N TYR A 145 4.97 23.86 8.61
CA TYR A 145 4.75 24.13 10.04
C TYR A 145 5.16 25.55 10.42
N ARG A 146 6.20 26.06 9.76
CA ARG A 146 6.66 27.45 9.84
C ARG A 146 6.95 27.93 8.43
N THR A 147 6.45 29.12 8.12
CA THR A 147 6.82 29.82 6.88
C THR A 147 7.87 30.84 7.27
N PRO A 148 9.16 30.66 6.90
CA PRO A 148 10.15 31.72 7.09
C PRO A 148 9.67 32.96 6.34
N GLU A 149 9.72 34.11 7.00
CA GLU A 149 9.35 35.39 6.38
C GLU A 149 10.11 35.56 5.06
N GLY A 150 9.38 35.89 3.98
CA GLY A 150 9.95 36.11 2.65
C GLY A 150 10.22 34.85 1.81
N THR A 151 9.94 33.63 2.28
CA THR A 151 10.10 32.42 1.46
C THR A 151 8.78 32.00 0.82
N SER A 152 8.74 31.87 -0.51
CA SER A 152 7.55 31.39 -1.21
C SER A 152 7.31 29.90 -0.93
N GLN A 153 6.13 29.57 -0.41
CA GLN A 153 5.70 28.19 -0.27
C GLN A 153 5.53 27.59 -1.68
N THR A 154 6.23 26.50 -1.96
CA THR A 154 6.14 25.82 -3.25
C THR A 154 5.94 24.33 -3.06
N ILE A 155 5.26 23.68 -4.01
CA ILE A 155 5.13 22.22 -4.03
C ILE A 155 6.51 21.57 -4.03
N ARG A 156 7.42 22.07 -4.88
CA ARG A 156 8.81 21.62 -4.93
C ARG A 156 9.50 21.72 -3.56
N GLY A 157 9.26 22.80 -2.81
CA GLY A 157 9.78 22.98 -1.45
C GLY A 157 9.30 21.89 -0.48
N VAL A 158 8.06 21.40 -0.62
CA VAL A 158 7.55 20.30 0.21
C VAL A 158 8.34 19.00 -0.03
N TYR A 159 8.57 18.66 -1.30
CA TYR A 159 9.31 17.44 -1.65
C TYR A 159 10.80 17.54 -1.30
N ILE A 160 11.46 18.65 -1.65
CA ILE A 160 12.89 18.86 -1.32
C ILE A 160 13.08 18.96 0.20
N GLY A 161 12.21 19.68 0.91
CA GLY A 161 12.23 19.79 2.36
C GLY A 161 12.03 18.43 3.03
N GLY A 162 11.10 17.62 2.53
CA GLY A 162 10.88 16.25 2.98
C GLY A 162 12.10 15.35 2.79
N LEU A 163 12.79 15.46 1.65
CA LEU A 163 14.03 14.72 1.37
C LEU A 163 15.18 15.15 2.32
N ARG A 164 15.29 16.45 2.58
CA ARG A 164 16.30 17.03 3.48
C ARG A 164 15.97 16.88 4.97
N ASN A 165 14.85 16.24 5.31
CA ASN A 165 14.33 16.16 6.68
C ASN A 165 14.12 17.52 7.35
N SER A 166 13.79 18.57 6.58
CA SER A 166 13.51 19.89 7.12
C SER A 166 12.48 19.81 8.25
N PRO A 167 12.72 20.42 9.42
CA PRO A 167 11.76 20.41 10.53
C PRO A 167 10.49 21.21 10.19
N ASP A 168 10.56 22.13 9.24
CA ASP A 168 9.47 23.04 8.90
C ASP A 168 8.47 22.47 7.88
N VAL A 169 8.71 21.26 7.36
CA VAL A 169 7.93 20.68 6.27
C VAL A 169 7.42 19.28 6.63
N SER A 170 6.15 19.02 6.33
CA SER A 170 5.55 17.69 6.50
C SER A 170 6.15 16.67 5.52
N ARG A 171 6.67 15.57 6.07
CA ARG A 171 7.36 14.51 5.30
C ARG A 171 6.41 13.52 4.61
N GLY A 172 5.10 13.73 4.72
CA GLY A 172 4.07 12.79 4.25
C GLY A 172 4.26 12.29 2.81
N PRO A 173 4.38 13.18 1.83
CA PRO A 173 4.46 12.77 0.42
C PRO A 173 5.72 11.95 0.11
N ILE A 174 6.87 12.33 0.68
CA ILE A 174 8.13 11.61 0.50
C ILE A 174 8.09 10.21 1.14
N ILE A 175 7.42 10.06 2.29
CA ILE A 175 7.20 8.73 2.89
C ILE A 175 6.49 7.81 1.88
N THR A 176 5.40 8.27 1.25
CA THR A 176 4.66 7.48 0.26
C THR A 176 5.53 7.08 -0.93
N ILE A 177 6.32 8.01 -1.47
CA ILE A 177 7.18 7.73 -2.62
C ILE A 177 8.22 6.67 -2.28
N VAL A 178 8.92 6.81 -1.14
CA VAL A 178 9.97 5.86 -0.75
C VAL A 178 9.40 4.46 -0.53
N TRP A 179 8.26 4.33 0.15
CA TRP A 179 7.60 3.04 0.33
C TRP A 179 6.98 2.51 -0.98
N GLY A 180 6.54 3.38 -1.89
CA GLY A 180 6.12 2.97 -3.23
C GLY A 180 7.27 2.39 -4.04
N LEU A 181 8.47 3.00 -3.97
CA LEU A 181 9.67 2.44 -4.58
C LEU A 181 10.05 1.08 -3.97
N TYR A 182 9.83 0.89 -2.67
CA TYR A 182 10.00 -0.41 -2.02
C TYR A 182 9.08 -1.48 -2.62
N PHE A 183 7.78 -1.19 -2.82
CA PHE A 183 6.86 -2.16 -3.43
C PHE A 183 7.16 -2.44 -4.91
N TRP A 184 7.57 -1.42 -5.66
CA TRP A 184 8.09 -1.61 -7.02
C TRP A 184 9.33 -2.49 -7.03
N ALA A 185 10.28 -2.25 -6.11
CA ALA A 185 11.46 -3.08 -5.99
C ALA A 185 11.09 -4.53 -5.64
N LEU A 186 10.19 -4.77 -4.69
CA LEU A 186 9.70 -6.13 -4.41
C LEU A 186 9.11 -6.79 -5.66
N TYR A 187 8.27 -6.08 -6.41
CA TYR A 187 7.70 -6.58 -7.66
C TYR A 187 8.80 -6.96 -8.68
N PHE A 188 9.76 -6.08 -8.94
CA PHE A 188 10.85 -6.35 -9.90
C PHE A 188 11.79 -7.47 -9.44
N LEU A 189 12.19 -7.46 -8.16
CA LEU A 189 13.05 -8.51 -7.59
C LEU A 189 12.35 -9.87 -7.67
N ASN A 190 11.03 -9.91 -7.54
CA ASN A 190 10.30 -11.15 -7.63
C ASN A 190 10.04 -11.59 -9.08
N ASP A 191 9.55 -10.72 -9.95
CA ASP A 191 9.02 -11.12 -11.26
C ASP A 191 10.12 -11.12 -12.34
N TRP A 192 11.04 -10.17 -12.28
CA TRP A 192 12.08 -10.00 -13.29
C TRP A 192 13.40 -10.69 -12.94
N MET A 193 13.82 -10.69 -11.68
CA MET A 193 15.12 -11.29 -11.31
C MET A 193 15.23 -12.79 -11.67
N PRO A 194 14.20 -13.64 -11.47
CA PRO A 194 14.25 -15.05 -11.87
C PRO A 194 14.62 -15.26 -13.34
N TYR A 195 14.10 -14.40 -14.23
CA TYR A 195 14.37 -14.48 -15.67
C TYR A 195 15.85 -14.22 -15.98
N TRP A 196 16.47 -13.27 -15.30
CA TRP A 196 17.86 -12.87 -15.56
C TRP A 196 18.89 -13.81 -14.92
N PHE A 197 18.59 -14.38 -13.75
CA PHE A 197 19.56 -15.11 -12.95
C PHE A 197 19.26 -16.61 -12.81
N ASN A 198 18.24 -17.11 -13.52
CA ASN A 198 17.80 -18.52 -13.48
C ASN A 198 17.55 -19.03 -12.04
N VAL A 199 16.97 -18.17 -11.20
CA VAL A 199 16.60 -18.48 -9.82
C VAL A 199 15.11 -18.81 -9.77
N SER A 200 14.71 -19.67 -8.84
CA SER A 200 13.29 -20.01 -8.64
C SER A 200 12.49 -18.75 -8.26
N GLY A 201 11.41 -18.48 -9.02
CA GLY A 201 10.61 -17.26 -8.88
C GLY A 201 9.52 -17.30 -7.78
N LEU A 202 8.50 -16.43 -7.93
CA LEU A 202 7.40 -16.20 -6.96
C LEU A 202 6.79 -17.50 -6.39
N ARG A 203 6.68 -18.54 -7.23
CA ARG A 203 5.98 -19.79 -6.91
C ARG A 203 6.54 -20.54 -5.70
N ASP A 204 7.83 -20.38 -5.39
CA ASP A 204 8.46 -21.16 -4.32
C ASP A 204 8.59 -20.38 -3.00
N ARG A 205 8.18 -19.11 -2.96
CA ARG A 205 8.47 -18.17 -1.85
C ARG A 205 7.31 -17.22 -1.55
N ILE A 206 6.07 -17.67 -1.72
CA ILE A 206 4.87 -16.86 -1.44
C ILE A 206 4.82 -16.50 0.03
N ILE A 207 5.10 -17.44 0.94
CA ILE A 207 5.03 -17.18 2.40
C ILE A 207 5.98 -16.04 2.78
N GLY A 208 7.24 -16.13 2.34
CA GLY A 208 8.24 -15.09 2.58
C GLY A 208 7.83 -13.76 1.96
N THR A 209 7.41 -13.77 0.70
CA THR A 209 7.00 -12.54 -0.01
C THR A 209 5.81 -11.86 0.65
N THR A 210 4.81 -12.62 1.08
CA THR A 210 3.66 -12.12 1.85
C THR A 210 4.11 -11.46 3.15
N LEU A 211 5.02 -12.09 3.89
CA LEU A 211 5.57 -11.51 5.12
C LEU A 211 6.24 -10.16 4.85
N PHE A 212 7.07 -10.05 3.80
CA PHE A 212 7.73 -8.79 3.44
C PHE A 212 6.74 -7.72 2.98
N VAL A 213 5.68 -8.08 2.27
CA VAL A 213 4.60 -7.14 1.93
C VAL A 213 3.90 -6.62 3.19
N VAL A 214 3.50 -7.50 4.12
CA VAL A 214 2.86 -7.10 5.38
C VAL A 214 3.78 -6.23 6.24
N LEU A 215 5.06 -6.60 6.36
CA LEU A 215 6.06 -5.79 7.05
C LEU A 215 6.23 -4.42 6.38
N GLY A 216 6.31 -4.36 5.06
CA GLY A 216 6.37 -3.12 4.30
C GLY A 216 5.17 -2.20 4.57
N LEU A 217 3.95 -2.76 4.57
CA LEU A 217 2.73 -2.02 4.91
C LEU A 217 2.75 -1.51 6.36
N TYR A 218 3.17 -2.36 7.30
CA TYR A 218 3.30 -1.99 8.71
C TYR A 218 4.32 -0.87 8.92
N PHE A 219 5.52 -0.99 8.35
CA PHE A 219 6.56 0.03 8.47
C PHE A 219 6.19 1.32 7.75
N TYR A 220 5.53 1.24 6.59
CA TYR A 220 4.93 2.41 5.93
C TYR A 220 3.96 3.15 6.87
N ARG A 221 3.03 2.41 7.50
CA ARG A 221 2.07 3.01 8.44
C ARG A 221 2.77 3.59 9.67
N SER A 222 3.72 2.85 10.25
CA SER A 222 4.51 3.32 11.38
C SER A 222 5.32 4.58 11.04
N ASP A 223 5.84 4.70 9.82
CA ASP A 223 6.59 5.87 9.36
C ASP A 223 5.68 7.07 9.11
N LYS A 224 4.46 6.86 8.58
CA LYS A 224 3.44 7.91 8.48
C LYS A 224 3.04 8.46 9.86
N ILE A 225 3.01 7.63 10.90
CA ILE A 225 2.69 8.06 12.27
C ILE A 225 3.90 8.73 12.94
N LYS A 226 5.06 8.05 12.96
CA LYS A 226 6.25 8.49 13.71
C LYS A 226 7.14 9.48 12.96
N ARG A 227 6.92 9.67 11.66
CA ARG A 227 7.63 10.62 10.78
C ARG A 227 9.15 10.47 10.85
N TYR A 228 9.65 9.25 10.66
CA TYR A 228 11.08 8.97 10.78
C TYR A 228 11.94 9.84 9.84
N SER A 229 13.22 10.00 10.19
CA SER A 229 14.19 10.67 9.32
C SER A 229 14.46 9.84 8.06
N MET A 230 14.89 10.50 6.98
CA MET A 230 15.20 9.86 5.70
C MET A 230 16.26 8.76 5.84
N CYS A 231 17.32 8.99 6.64
CA CYS A 231 18.35 7.97 6.89
C CYS A 231 17.76 6.72 7.54
N ARG A 232 16.90 6.89 8.57
CA ARG A 232 16.25 5.75 9.24
C ARG A 232 15.27 5.03 8.33
N ARG A 233 14.51 5.77 7.51
CA ARG A 233 13.59 5.21 6.51
C ARG A 233 14.32 4.38 5.48
N LEU A 234 15.35 4.95 4.85
CA LEU A 234 16.18 4.25 3.87
C LEU A 234 16.89 3.05 4.48
N GLY A 235 17.34 3.14 5.75
CA GLY A 235 17.87 2.01 6.50
C GLY A 235 16.87 0.86 6.61
N TRP A 236 15.62 1.13 6.99
CA TRP A 236 14.57 0.09 7.04
C TRP A 236 14.28 -0.51 5.67
N VAL A 237 14.14 0.32 4.64
CA VAL A 237 13.91 -0.15 3.26
C VAL A 237 15.05 -1.03 2.78
N ALA A 238 16.30 -0.62 3.01
CA ALA A 238 17.49 -1.38 2.64
C ALA A 238 17.58 -2.71 3.39
N VAL A 239 17.27 -2.73 4.70
CA VAL A 239 17.23 -3.96 5.50
C VAL A 239 16.17 -4.92 4.97
N LEU A 240 14.95 -4.44 4.70
CA LEU A 240 13.86 -5.28 4.20
C LEU A 240 14.17 -5.82 2.79
N LEU A 241 14.63 -4.98 1.86
CA LEU A 241 14.99 -5.42 0.51
C LEU A 241 16.22 -6.32 0.51
N GLY A 242 17.22 -6.04 1.35
CA GLY A 242 18.41 -6.86 1.49
C GLY A 242 18.08 -8.24 2.07
N ALA A 243 17.24 -8.31 3.10
CA ALA A 243 16.77 -9.57 3.66
C ALA A 243 15.91 -10.35 2.64
N TYR A 244 15.06 -9.65 1.89
CA TYR A 244 14.28 -10.26 0.81
C TYR A 244 15.16 -10.78 -0.33
N ALA A 245 16.16 -10.01 -0.77
CA ALA A 245 17.13 -10.44 -1.79
C ALA A 245 17.96 -11.64 -1.32
N ALA A 246 18.39 -11.64 -0.05
CA ALA A 246 19.10 -12.76 0.55
C ALA A 246 18.25 -14.05 0.58
N SER A 247 16.92 -13.93 0.58
CA SER A 247 16.04 -15.10 0.45
C SER A 247 16.31 -15.86 -0.86
N PHE A 248 16.59 -15.17 -1.97
CA PHE A 248 16.93 -15.78 -3.26
C PHE A 248 18.28 -16.50 -3.24
N LEU A 249 19.20 -16.11 -2.35
CA LEU A 249 20.49 -16.77 -2.15
C LEU A 249 20.39 -18.08 -1.33
N LYS A 250 19.18 -18.63 -1.18
CA LYS A 250 18.86 -19.85 -0.40
C LYS A 250 19.10 -19.73 1.10
N TRP A 251 19.24 -18.51 1.64
CA TRP A 251 19.39 -18.31 3.08
C TRP A 251 18.07 -18.46 3.84
N ILE A 252 16.94 -18.29 3.14
CA ILE A 252 15.60 -18.49 3.69
C ILE A 252 15.02 -19.77 3.08
N PRO A 253 14.45 -20.68 3.90
CA PRO A 253 13.80 -21.90 3.43
C PRO A 253 12.71 -21.60 2.40
N THR A 254 12.54 -22.49 1.42
CA THR A 254 11.44 -22.37 0.46
C THR A 254 10.11 -22.69 1.15
N ASP A 255 9.01 -22.30 0.51
CA ASP A 255 7.67 -22.63 1.00
C ASP A 255 7.52 -24.15 1.17
N GLN A 256 8.13 -24.96 0.30
CA GLN A 256 8.12 -26.43 0.42
C GLN A 256 8.90 -26.91 1.66
N THR A 257 10.06 -26.30 1.96
CA THR A 257 10.83 -26.64 3.17
C THR A 257 10.04 -26.30 4.43
N LEU A 258 9.39 -25.13 4.46
CA LEU A 258 8.50 -24.76 5.55
C LEU A 258 7.32 -25.72 5.66
N TRP A 259 6.71 -26.07 4.53
CA TRP A 259 5.60 -27.01 4.47
C TRP A 259 5.98 -28.41 4.96
N ASN A 260 7.17 -28.90 4.65
CA ASN A 260 7.61 -30.20 5.16
C ASN A 260 7.76 -30.23 6.70
N LEU A 261 7.99 -29.06 7.33
CA LEU A 261 8.10 -28.94 8.79
C LEU A 261 6.73 -28.92 9.48
N VAL A 262 5.77 -28.18 8.93
CA VAL A 262 4.48 -27.90 9.62
C VAL A 262 3.27 -28.51 8.92
N GLY A 263 3.38 -28.85 7.63
CA GLY A 263 2.28 -29.20 6.75
C GLY A 263 1.51 -30.44 7.21
N SER A 264 2.18 -31.44 7.77
CA SER A 264 1.56 -32.65 8.34
C SER A 264 0.57 -32.35 9.48
N HIS A 265 0.66 -31.18 10.10
CA HIS A 265 -0.24 -30.75 11.17
C HIS A 265 -1.40 -29.87 10.69
N ILE A 266 -1.33 -29.31 9.47
CA ILE A 266 -2.26 -28.27 9.00
C ILE A 266 -2.88 -28.54 7.62
N GLY A 267 -2.52 -29.63 6.94
CA GLY A 267 -3.14 -30.02 5.67
C GLY A 267 -2.33 -31.03 4.85
N SER A 268 -2.59 -31.05 3.54
CA SER A 268 -1.90 -31.90 2.57
C SER A 268 -0.94 -31.10 1.68
N ALA A 269 0.18 -31.72 1.28
CA ALA A 269 1.12 -31.08 0.36
C ALA A 269 0.54 -30.88 -1.05
N SER A 270 -0.29 -31.83 -1.50
CA SER A 270 -1.00 -31.75 -2.77
C SER A 270 -2.47 -31.43 -2.56
N CYS A 271 -3.04 -30.65 -3.48
CA CYS A 271 -4.48 -30.48 -3.57
C CYS A 271 -5.02 -31.72 -4.30
N GLY A 272 -5.65 -32.63 -3.56
CA GLY A 272 -6.36 -33.75 -4.16
C GLY A 272 -7.56 -33.28 -4.99
N PRO A 273 -8.00 -34.07 -5.99
CA PRO A 273 -9.32 -33.88 -6.59
C PRO A 273 -10.44 -34.05 -5.57
#